data_AF-A0A918D4G2-F1
#
_entry.id   AF-A0A918D4G2-F1
#
_cell.length_a   1.000
_cell.length_b   1.000
_cell.length_c   1.000
_cell.angle_alpha   90.00
_cell.angle_beta   90.00
_cell.angle_gamma   90.00
#
_symmetry.space_group_name_H-M   'P 1'
#
loop_
_entity.id
_entity.type
_entity.pdbx_description
1 polymer ?
#
loop_
_entity_poly.entity_id
_entity_poly.type
_entity_poly.pdbx_seq_one_letter_code
_entity_poly.pdbx_strand_id
1 'polypeptide(L)'
;MLDFYDSAINEERITTSLKNFSLLNPDEIVLILTSCPENADTAPANSFSLIQSRDDIKMYFKLKKKYPDLKFGDYTVRLRPAPDSARINYYNTYLKIFYSSEDDYYIGKSTLIERNGIETFKNVCQEIVDSDVYKKPDFSLGDKAIYDCAKGILEINNHSKPIEYGINHHIELMIKQL
;
A
#
# COMPACT_ATOMS: atom_id res chain seq x y z
N MET A 1 -8.89 21.24 -7.12
CA MET A 1 -8.64 20.06 -6.26
C MET A 1 -9.46 20.23 -5.00
N LEU A 2 -10.28 19.24 -4.65
CA LEU A 2 -10.99 19.20 -3.37
C LEU A 2 -10.32 18.09 -2.56
N ASP A 3 -9.63 18.48 -1.50
CA ASP A 3 -8.87 17.56 -0.65
C ASP A 3 -9.65 17.27 0.63
N PHE A 4 -9.73 16.00 0.98
CA PHE A 4 -10.42 15.50 2.18
C PHE A 4 -9.45 14.76 3.11
N TYR A 5 -8.18 15.17 3.12
CA TYR A 5 -7.16 14.71 4.04
C TYR A 5 -7.75 14.42 5.43
N ASP A 6 -7.47 13.21 5.94
CA ASP A 6 -7.89 12.72 7.26
C ASP A 6 -9.41 12.50 7.46
N SER A 7 -10.18 12.35 6.38
CA SER A 7 -11.57 11.88 6.42
C SER A 7 -11.71 10.49 5.83
N ALA A 8 -12.48 9.62 6.49
CA ALA A 8 -12.85 8.32 5.94
C ALA A 8 -13.61 8.47 4.60
N ILE A 9 -13.45 7.48 3.71
CA ILE A 9 -14.17 7.40 2.44
C ILE A 9 -15.68 7.47 2.73
N ASN A 10 -16.36 8.47 2.16
CA ASN A 10 -17.79 8.67 2.33
C ASN A 10 -18.45 8.77 0.95
N GLU A 11 -19.24 7.74 0.63
CA GLU A 11 -19.88 7.60 -0.68
C GLU A 11 -20.82 8.76 -1.04
N GLU A 12 -21.61 9.24 -0.07
CA GLU A 12 -22.57 10.32 -0.28
C GLU A 12 -21.83 11.61 -0.65
N ARG A 13 -20.76 11.91 0.08
CA ARG A 13 -19.90 13.07 -0.19
C ARG A 13 -19.25 12.97 -1.57
N ILE A 14 -18.63 11.84 -1.89
CA ILE A 14 -17.99 11.63 -3.19
C ILE A 14 -19.03 11.75 -4.32
N THR A 15 -20.20 11.12 -4.17
CA THR A 15 -21.27 11.17 -5.17
C THR A 15 -21.80 12.58 -5.37
N THR A 16 -21.95 13.35 -4.30
CA THR A 16 -22.39 14.75 -4.35
C THR A 16 -21.35 15.62 -5.04
N SER A 17 -20.06 15.45 -4.71
CA SER A 17 -18.96 16.13 -5.39
C SER A 17 -18.92 15.80 -6.87
N LEU A 18 -19.00 14.53 -7.24
CA LEU A 18 -19.02 14.09 -8.65
C LEU A 18 -20.20 14.72 -9.41
N LYS A 19 -21.41 14.73 -8.83
CA LYS A 19 -22.57 15.39 -9.42
C LYS A 19 -22.30 16.86 -9.67
N ASN A 20 -21.81 17.58 -8.66
CA ASN A 20 -21.57 19.03 -8.76
C ASN A 20 -20.47 19.37 -9.76
N PHE A 21 -19.36 18.63 -9.77
CA PHE A 21 -18.26 18.86 -10.72
C PHE A 21 -18.64 18.47 -12.14
N SER A 22 -19.48 17.44 -12.34
CA SER A 22 -19.98 17.08 -13.67
C SER A 22 -20.81 18.20 -14.31
N LEU A 23 -21.51 19.02 -13.52
CA LEU A 23 -22.27 20.17 -14.02
C LEU A 23 -21.39 21.29 -14.59
N LEU A 24 -20.09 21.28 -14.27
CA LEU A 24 -19.12 22.25 -14.80
C LEU A 24 -18.60 21.87 -16.19
N ASN A 25 -19.03 20.73 -16.74
CA ASN A 25 -18.54 20.16 -18.00
C ASN A 25 -17.00 20.13 -18.10
N PRO A 26 -16.30 19.54 -17.11
CA PRO A 26 -14.85 19.41 -17.18
C PRO A 26 -14.45 18.40 -18.27
N ASP A 27 -13.26 18.59 -18.85
CA ASP A 27 -12.70 17.62 -19.80
C ASP A 27 -12.48 16.25 -19.13
N GLU A 28 -11.99 16.26 -17.89
CA GLU A 28 -11.77 15.05 -17.10
C GLU A 28 -12.07 15.27 -15.61
N ILE A 29 -12.55 14.21 -14.96
CA ILE A 29 -12.67 14.11 -13.52
C ILE A 29 -11.83 12.93 -13.05
N VAL A 30 -10.89 13.20 -12.15
CA VAL A 30 -10.05 12.18 -11.52
C VAL A 30 -10.45 12.04 -10.06
N LEU A 31 -10.86 10.84 -9.67
CA LEU A 31 -11.08 10.48 -8.28
C LEU A 31 -9.77 9.96 -7.69
N ILE A 32 -9.24 10.69 -6.72
CA ILE A 32 -8.04 10.28 -5.99
C ILE A 32 -8.46 9.77 -4.62
N LEU A 33 -8.17 8.50 -4.33
CA LEU A 33 -8.45 7.86 -3.04
C LEU A 33 -7.27 6.97 -2.65
N THR A 34 -7.14 6.69 -1.36
CA THR A 34 -6.29 5.61 -0.89
C THR A 34 -6.90 4.99 0.36
N SER A 35 -6.87 3.67 0.41
CA SER A 35 -7.10 2.86 1.59
C SER A 35 -5.78 2.26 2.07
N CYS A 36 -4.62 2.80 1.70
CA CYS A 36 -3.34 2.34 2.23
C CYS A 36 -3.23 2.74 3.72
N PRO A 37 -2.85 1.82 4.63
CA PRO A 37 -2.77 2.17 6.04
C PRO A 37 -1.75 3.27 6.30
N GLU A 38 -2.06 4.22 7.17
CA GLU A 38 -1.18 5.36 7.46
C GLU A 38 0.11 4.90 8.20
N ASN A 39 -0.02 3.86 9.01
CA ASN A 39 1.06 3.28 9.80
C ASN A 39 0.93 1.75 9.86
N ALA A 40 1.85 1.12 10.58
CA ALA A 40 1.95 -0.33 10.69
C ALA A 40 1.83 -0.78 12.15
N ASP A 41 1.10 -0.02 12.96
CA ASP A 41 1.01 -0.26 14.39
C ASP A 41 0.05 -1.40 14.70
N THR A 42 -0.97 -1.59 13.85
CA THR A 42 -1.93 -2.71 13.90
C THR A 42 -1.32 -4.04 13.47
N ALA A 43 -0.23 -4.03 12.70
CA ALA A 43 0.47 -5.25 12.30
C ALA A 43 1.31 -5.79 13.48
N PRO A 44 1.14 -7.07 13.87
CA PRO A 44 2.03 -7.72 14.83
C PRO A 44 3.48 -7.71 14.35
N ALA A 45 4.43 -7.84 15.29
CA ALA A 45 5.83 -8.03 14.93
C ALA A 45 6.07 -9.48 14.49
N ASN A 46 7.01 -9.68 13.58
CA ASN A 46 7.32 -10.98 12.96
C ASN A 46 6.08 -11.65 12.38
N SER A 47 5.37 -10.94 11.50
CA SER A 47 4.19 -11.48 10.84
C SER A 47 3.95 -10.86 9.46
N PHE A 48 3.20 -11.57 8.65
CA PHE A 48 2.44 -11.05 7.52
C PHE A 48 0.94 -11.08 7.86
N SER A 49 0.27 -9.93 7.86
CA SER A 49 -1.09 -9.82 8.40
C SER A 49 -2.01 -8.97 7.53
N LEU A 50 -3.24 -9.43 7.35
CA LEU A 50 -4.34 -8.65 6.76
C LEU A 50 -4.66 -7.46 7.68
N ILE A 51 -4.68 -6.25 7.11
CA ILE A 51 -4.88 -5.02 7.87
C ILE A 51 -6.21 -4.35 7.54
N GLN A 52 -6.51 -4.17 6.26
CA GLN A 52 -7.76 -3.53 5.85
C GLN A 52 -8.12 -3.81 4.40
N SER A 53 -9.38 -3.57 4.06
CA SER A 53 -9.91 -3.65 2.70
C SER A 53 -9.43 -2.48 1.82
N ARG A 54 -9.24 -2.74 0.52
CA ARG A 54 -9.08 -1.74 -0.56
C ARG A 54 -10.43 -1.12 -0.91
N ASP A 55 -11.02 -0.39 0.04
CA ASP A 55 -12.32 0.25 -0.17
C ASP A 55 -12.24 1.40 -1.20
N ASP A 56 -11.06 2.00 -1.36
CA ASP A 56 -10.69 2.93 -2.42
C ASP A 56 -11.02 2.40 -3.82
N ILE A 57 -10.47 1.25 -4.20
CA ILE A 57 -10.64 0.68 -5.54
C ILE A 57 -12.05 0.13 -5.73
N LYS A 58 -12.64 -0.45 -4.69
CA LYS A 58 -14.04 -0.93 -4.69
C LYS A 58 -15.00 0.24 -4.92
N MET A 59 -14.77 1.37 -4.26
CA MET A 59 -15.53 2.60 -4.45
C MET A 59 -15.36 3.14 -5.88
N TYR A 60 -14.14 3.14 -6.41
CA TYR A 60 -13.88 3.56 -7.78
C TYR A 60 -14.69 2.73 -8.79
N PHE A 61 -14.60 1.40 -8.75
CA PHE A 61 -15.35 0.55 -9.69
C PHE A 61 -16.86 0.67 -9.54
N LYS A 62 -17.35 0.89 -8.31
CA LYS A 62 -18.77 1.20 -8.06
C LYS A 62 -19.19 2.49 -8.76
N LEU A 63 -18.40 3.56 -8.64
CA LEU A 63 -18.70 4.87 -9.22
C LEU A 63 -18.50 4.90 -10.74
N LYS A 64 -17.52 4.17 -11.27
CA LYS A 64 -17.24 4.04 -12.71
C LYS A 64 -18.44 3.52 -13.49
N LYS A 65 -19.28 2.66 -12.89
CA LYS A 65 -20.55 2.21 -13.49
C LYS A 65 -21.54 3.34 -13.75
N LYS A 66 -21.52 4.38 -12.90
CA LYS A 66 -22.41 5.56 -13.01
C LYS A 66 -21.76 6.72 -13.76
N TYR A 67 -20.44 6.83 -13.69
CA TYR A 67 -19.64 7.87 -14.33
C TYR A 67 -18.56 7.20 -15.20
N PRO A 68 -18.90 6.77 -16.43
CA PRO A 68 -18.01 5.97 -17.28
C PRO A 68 -16.68 6.64 -17.61
N ASP A 69 -16.61 7.97 -17.61
CA ASP A 69 -15.39 8.73 -17.91
C ASP A 69 -14.52 9.00 -16.67
N LEU A 70 -14.97 8.61 -15.48
CA LEU A 70 -14.25 8.83 -14.23
C LEU A 70 -12.89 8.13 -14.24
N LYS A 71 -11.82 8.88 -14.01
CA LYS A 71 -10.46 8.34 -13.86
C LYS A 71 -10.15 8.08 -12.39
N PHE A 72 -9.21 7.19 -12.13
CA PHE A 72 -8.72 6.91 -10.79
C PHE A 72 -7.28 7.37 -10.64
N GLY A 73 -6.96 7.92 -9.48
CA GLY A 73 -5.58 8.11 -9.02
C GLY A 73 -5.42 7.46 -7.65
N ASP A 74 -4.30 6.76 -7.46
CA ASP A 74 -3.92 6.20 -6.17
C ASP A 74 -2.74 6.98 -5.59
N TYR A 75 -2.85 7.36 -4.33
CA TYR A 75 -1.72 7.85 -3.57
C TYR A 75 -1.01 6.66 -2.93
N THR A 76 -0.06 6.08 -3.67
CA THR A 76 0.66 4.84 -3.32
C THR A 76 1.58 4.96 -2.08
N VAL A 77 1.65 6.15 -1.47
CA VAL A 77 2.61 6.49 -0.41
C VAL A 77 1.92 7.11 0.79
N ARG A 78 2.48 6.80 1.98
CA ARG A 78 2.05 7.39 3.25
C ARG A 78 2.08 8.90 3.17
N LEU A 79 0.93 9.52 3.40
CA LEU A 79 0.83 10.94 3.70
C LEU A 79 1.13 11.13 5.19
N ARG A 80 2.41 11.03 5.59
CA ARG A 80 2.83 11.58 6.90
C ARG A 80 3.70 12.81 6.70
N PRO A 81 3.59 13.81 7.60
CA PRO A 81 4.58 14.86 7.71
C PRO A 81 5.97 14.24 7.91
N ALA A 82 7.01 14.95 7.46
CA ALA A 82 8.38 14.58 7.80
C ALA A 82 8.47 14.32 9.32
N PRO A 83 9.17 13.26 9.76
CA PRO A 83 9.34 13.00 11.18
C PRO A 83 9.90 14.27 11.84
N ASP A 84 9.39 14.62 13.02
CA ASP A 84 9.98 15.67 13.83
C ASP A 84 11.48 15.42 13.94
N SER A 85 12.27 16.49 13.84
CA SER A 85 13.74 16.52 13.76
C SER A 85 14.53 15.78 14.86
N ALA A 86 13.87 15.03 15.74
CA ALA A 86 14.46 14.10 16.67
C ALA A 86 15.31 13.04 15.94
N ARG A 87 16.48 12.75 16.49
CA ARG A 87 17.37 11.68 16.02
C ARG A 87 16.65 10.33 16.12
N ILE A 88 16.14 9.82 15.00
CA ILE A 88 15.56 8.48 14.92
C ILE A 88 16.64 7.46 15.27
N ASN A 89 16.41 6.69 16.34
CA ASN A 89 17.24 5.52 16.63
C ASN A 89 16.85 4.39 15.69
N TYR A 90 17.58 4.25 14.58
CA TYR A 90 17.34 3.22 13.57
C TYR A 90 17.37 1.79 14.12
N TYR A 91 18.11 1.50 15.20
CA TYR A 91 18.15 0.14 15.78
C TYR A 91 16.85 -0.25 16.50
N ASN A 92 16.10 0.74 17.00
CA ASN A 92 14.79 0.55 17.63
C ASN A 92 13.64 0.74 16.63
N THR A 93 13.79 0.18 15.44
CA THR A 93 12.77 0.24 14.38
C THR A 93 12.56 -1.14 13.76
N TYR A 94 11.53 -1.25 12.93
CA TYR A 94 11.18 -2.48 12.23
C TYR A 94 11.38 -2.31 10.72
N LEU A 95 11.76 -3.38 10.04
CA LEU A 95 11.54 -3.48 8.60
C LEU A 95 10.07 -3.82 8.37
N LYS A 96 9.44 -3.10 7.43
CA LYS A 96 8.00 -3.21 7.18
C LYS A 96 7.74 -3.10 5.68
N ILE A 97 6.94 -3.99 5.13
CA ILE A 97 6.45 -3.94 3.76
C ILE A 97 4.94 -3.87 3.76
N PHE A 98 4.41 -2.98 2.92
CA PHE A 98 2.98 -2.84 2.68
C PHE A 98 2.71 -3.55 1.37
N TYR A 99 1.83 -4.53 1.41
CA TYR A 99 1.56 -5.42 0.29
C TYR A 99 0.08 -5.37 -0.03
N SER A 100 -0.27 -5.11 -1.28
CA SER A 100 -1.66 -5.01 -1.71
C SER A 100 -2.09 -6.30 -2.39
N SER A 101 -3.19 -6.92 -1.95
CA SER A 101 -3.91 -7.86 -2.80
C SER A 101 -4.89 -7.10 -3.69
N GLU A 102 -5.66 -7.82 -4.50
CA GLU A 102 -6.72 -7.21 -5.33
C GLU A 102 -7.74 -6.44 -4.50
N ASP A 103 -8.04 -6.93 -3.30
CA ASP A 103 -9.15 -6.48 -2.47
C ASP A 103 -8.74 -5.92 -1.11
N ASP A 104 -7.47 -6.09 -0.69
CA ASP A 104 -7.02 -5.78 0.66
C ASP A 104 -5.57 -5.26 0.72
N TYR A 105 -5.21 -4.69 1.87
CA TYR A 105 -3.87 -4.37 2.28
C TYR A 105 -3.41 -5.30 3.40
N TYR A 106 -2.21 -5.82 3.21
CA TYR A 106 -1.46 -6.61 4.17
C TYR A 106 -0.21 -5.84 4.58
N ILE A 107 0.28 -6.11 5.80
CA ILE A 107 1.56 -5.60 6.26
C ILE A 107 2.42 -6.77 6.71
N GLY A 108 3.60 -6.88 6.11
CA GLY A 108 4.71 -7.68 6.60
C GLY A 108 5.59 -6.85 7.54
N LYS A 109 5.87 -7.34 8.75
CA LYS A 109 6.62 -6.59 9.76
C LYS A 109 7.58 -7.51 10.50
N SER A 110 8.86 -7.14 10.54
CA SER A 110 9.90 -7.88 11.26
C SER A 110 9.77 -7.76 12.79
N THR A 111 10.72 -8.32 13.54
CA THR A 111 11.04 -7.82 14.88
C THR A 111 11.83 -6.51 14.80
N LEU A 112 12.14 -5.90 15.95
CA LEU A 112 13.05 -4.76 15.98
C LEU A 112 14.40 -5.12 15.36
N ILE A 113 15.05 -4.20 14.66
CA ILE A 113 16.38 -4.42 14.05
C ILE A 113 17.40 -4.90 15.10
N GLU A 114 17.43 -4.29 16.29
CA GLU A 114 18.28 -4.71 17.41
C GLU A 114 17.96 -6.14 17.93
N ARG A 115 16.80 -6.69 17.59
CA ARG A 115 16.30 -8.02 18.00
C ARG A 115 16.16 -8.95 16.79
N ASN A 116 17.20 -8.99 15.94
CA ASN A 116 17.25 -9.80 14.72
C ASN A 116 16.21 -9.42 13.66
N GLY A 117 15.90 -8.13 13.52
CA GLY A 117 14.90 -7.63 12.56
C GLY A 117 15.22 -7.96 11.10
N ILE A 118 16.51 -8.04 10.72
CA ILE A 118 16.93 -8.40 9.36
C ILE A 118 16.62 -9.87 9.06
N GLU A 119 16.99 -10.76 9.97
CA GLU A 119 16.73 -12.20 9.84
C GLU A 119 15.23 -12.50 9.86
N THR A 120 14.49 -11.88 10.78
CA THR A 120 13.04 -12.07 10.85
C THR A 120 12.31 -11.47 9.65
N PHE A 121 12.86 -10.43 9.01
CA PHE A 121 12.29 -9.92 7.77
C PHE A 121 12.41 -10.92 6.61
N LYS A 122 13.46 -11.75 6.56
CA LYS A 122 13.53 -12.88 5.62
C LYS A 122 12.38 -13.86 5.83
N ASN A 123 12.05 -14.16 7.09
CA ASN A 123 10.89 -15.02 7.42
C ASN A 123 9.58 -14.37 6.99
N VAL A 124 9.42 -13.06 7.19
CA VAL A 124 8.27 -12.30 6.69
C VAL A 124 8.16 -12.40 5.16
N CYS A 125 9.28 -12.27 4.42
CA CYS A 125 9.26 -12.47 2.98
C CYS A 125 8.86 -13.89 2.59
N GLN A 126 9.28 -14.91 3.35
CA GLN A 126 8.86 -16.28 3.14
C GLN A 126 7.35 -16.47 3.41
N GLU A 127 6.81 -15.86 4.48
CA GLU A 127 5.35 -15.85 4.75
C GLU A 127 4.56 -15.18 3.61
N ILE A 128 5.09 -14.09 3.03
CA ILE A 128 4.47 -13.48 1.85
C ILE A 128 4.47 -14.48 0.70
N VAL A 129 5.62 -15.07 0.35
CA VAL A 129 5.73 -16.02 -0.77
C VAL A 129 4.82 -17.24 -0.62
N ASP A 130 4.60 -17.70 0.60
CA ASP A 130 3.74 -18.84 0.91
C ASP A 130 2.25 -18.48 1.01
N SER A 131 1.91 -17.18 1.01
CA SER A 131 0.52 -16.70 1.04
C SER A 131 -0.18 -16.86 -0.30
N ASP A 132 -1.51 -16.98 -0.26
CA ASP A 132 -2.39 -17.04 -1.43
C ASP A 132 -2.49 -15.70 -2.19
N VAL A 133 -2.19 -14.59 -1.53
CA VAL A 133 -2.22 -13.24 -2.12
C VAL A 133 -0.95 -12.88 -2.89
N TYR A 134 0.13 -13.66 -2.77
CA TYR A 134 1.39 -13.38 -3.44
C TYR A 134 1.30 -13.58 -4.95
N LYS A 135 1.74 -12.57 -5.71
CA LYS A 135 1.56 -12.52 -7.16
C LYS A 135 2.63 -13.24 -7.99
N LYS A 136 3.62 -13.89 -7.35
CA LYS A 136 4.77 -14.60 -7.97
C LYS A 136 5.91 -13.66 -8.40
N PRO A 137 7.16 -14.18 -8.50
CA PRO A 137 8.33 -13.34 -8.75
C PRO A 137 8.38 -12.69 -10.13
N ASP A 138 7.59 -13.17 -11.09
CA ASP A 138 7.49 -12.61 -12.44
C ASP A 138 6.43 -11.49 -12.55
N PHE A 139 5.66 -11.23 -11.49
CA PHE A 139 4.64 -10.20 -11.52
C PHE A 139 5.21 -8.78 -11.52
N SER A 140 6.10 -8.47 -10.57
CA SER A 140 6.74 -7.16 -10.42
C SER A 140 8.19 -7.31 -9.93
N LEU A 141 8.98 -6.24 -10.05
CA LEU A 141 10.34 -6.22 -9.48
C LEU A 141 10.29 -6.32 -7.95
N GLY A 142 9.26 -5.77 -7.32
CA GLY A 142 8.99 -5.89 -5.88
C GLY A 142 8.74 -7.35 -5.47
N ASP A 143 7.88 -8.07 -6.19
CA ASP A 143 7.60 -9.47 -5.93
C ASP A 143 8.83 -10.35 -6.14
N LYS A 144 9.63 -10.05 -7.17
CA LYS A 144 10.93 -10.72 -7.37
C LYS A 144 11.86 -10.51 -6.18
N ALA A 145 11.97 -9.27 -5.68
CA ALA A 145 12.83 -8.95 -4.54
C ALA A 145 12.37 -9.64 -3.25
N ILE A 146 11.05 -9.73 -3.02
CA ILE A 146 10.48 -10.49 -1.90
C ILE A 146 10.86 -11.97 -2.01
N TYR A 147 10.71 -12.57 -3.20
CA TYR A 147 11.11 -13.95 -3.44
C TYR A 147 12.60 -14.19 -3.21
N ASP A 148 13.45 -13.35 -3.79
CA ASP A 148 14.90 -13.44 -3.64
C ASP A 148 15.30 -13.29 -2.17
N CYS A 149 14.60 -12.44 -1.41
CA CYS A 149 14.82 -12.30 0.02
C CYS A 149 14.45 -13.57 0.78
N ALA A 150 13.26 -14.12 0.53
CA ALA A 150 12.81 -15.38 1.12
C ALA A 150 13.80 -16.53 0.86
N LYS A 151 14.37 -16.60 -0.36
CA LYS A 151 15.39 -17.60 -0.74
C LYS A 151 16.80 -17.28 -0.23
N GLY A 152 17.03 -16.12 0.37
CA GLY A 152 18.36 -15.70 0.85
C GLY A 152 19.33 -15.31 -0.27
N ILE A 153 18.81 -15.02 -1.46
CA ILE A 153 19.57 -14.48 -2.60
C ILE A 153 19.79 -12.98 -2.42
N LEU A 154 18.81 -12.28 -1.83
CA LEU A 154 18.84 -10.85 -1.52
C LEU A 154 18.74 -10.64 -0.01
N GLU A 155 19.62 -9.79 0.55
CA GLU A 155 19.45 -9.29 1.93
C GLU A 155 18.81 -7.91 1.91
N ILE A 156 17.77 -7.73 2.73
CA ILE A 156 17.09 -6.45 2.92
C ILE A 156 17.42 -5.95 4.33
N ASN A 157 18.28 -4.94 4.43
CA ASN A 157 18.85 -4.48 5.70
C ASN A 157 18.62 -2.97 5.98
N ASN A 158 17.76 -2.32 5.20
CA ASN A 158 17.42 -0.92 5.38
C ASN A 158 15.92 -0.68 5.12
N HIS A 159 15.40 0.46 5.60
CA HIS A 159 13.96 0.77 5.51
C HIS A 159 13.48 1.16 4.13
N SER A 160 14.35 1.70 3.27
CA SER A 160 13.93 2.20 1.96
C SER A 160 13.59 1.06 1.00
N LYS A 161 14.30 -0.07 1.09
CA LYS A 161 14.07 -1.22 0.20
C LYS A 161 12.68 -1.86 0.32
N PRO A 162 12.15 -2.20 1.52
CA PRO A 162 10.78 -2.67 1.65
C PRO A 162 9.72 -1.70 1.10
N ILE A 163 9.94 -0.39 1.26
CA ILE A 163 9.05 0.65 0.76
C ILE A 163 9.06 0.66 -0.77
N GLU A 164 10.25 0.68 -1.37
CA GLU A 164 10.47 0.60 -2.82
C GLU A 164 9.76 -0.63 -3.42
N TYR A 165 9.93 -1.80 -2.82
CA TYR A 165 9.35 -3.05 -3.32
C TYR A 165 7.84 -3.09 -3.17
N GLY A 166 7.29 -2.64 -2.03
CA GLY A 166 5.84 -2.55 -1.83
C GLY A 166 5.18 -1.58 -2.82
N ILE A 167 5.79 -0.40 -3.05
CA ILE A 167 5.30 0.57 -4.04
C ILE A 167 5.35 -0.01 -5.46
N ASN A 168 6.47 -0.65 -5.84
CA ASN A 168 6.59 -1.24 -7.17
C ASN A 168 5.52 -2.30 -7.44
N HIS A 169 5.33 -3.22 -6.48
CA HIS A 169 4.27 -4.22 -6.55
C HIS A 169 2.88 -3.58 -6.70
N HIS A 170 2.59 -2.56 -5.86
CA HIS A 170 1.29 -1.91 -5.87
C HIS A 170 1.01 -1.16 -7.18
N ILE A 171 2.01 -0.49 -7.76
CA ILE A 171 1.88 0.16 -9.07
C ILE A 171 1.55 -0.88 -10.16
N GLU A 172 2.29 -1.99 -10.18
CA GLU A 172 2.04 -3.06 -11.15
C GLU A 172 0.63 -3.65 -11.01
N LEU A 173 0.17 -3.82 -9.76
CA LEU A 173 -1.19 -4.26 -9.47
C LEU A 173 -2.23 -3.26 -9.98
N MET A 174 -2.04 -1.98 -9.72
CA MET A 174 -2.94 -0.93 -10.18
C MET A 174 -3.03 -0.84 -11.71
N ILE A 175 -1.91 -1.00 -12.41
CA ILE A 175 -1.87 -1.03 -13.89
C ILE A 175 -2.70 -2.19 -14.44
N LYS A 176 -2.70 -3.35 -13.76
CA LYS A 176 -3.48 -4.51 -14.21
C LYS A 176 -4.96 -4.44 -13.84
N GLN A 177 -5.32 -3.70 -12.79
CA GLN A 177 -6.70 -3.58 -12.31
C GLN A 177 -7.51 -2.52 -13.08
N LEU A 178 -6.89 -1.40 -13.46
CA LEU A 178 -7.54 -0.27 -14.15
C LEU A 178 -7.71 -0.49 -15.66
#